data_AF-A0A1M6ETK5-F1
#
_entry.id   AF-A0A1M6ETK5-F1
#
_cell.length_a   1.000
_cell.length_b   1.000
_cell.length_c   1.000
_cell.angle_alpha   90.00
_cell.angle_beta   90.00
_cell.angle_gamma   90.00
#
_symmetry.space_group_name_H-M   'P 1'
#
loop_
_entity.id
_entity.type
_entity.pdbx_description
1 polymer ?
#
loop_
_entity_poly.entity_id
_entity_poly.type
_entity_poly.pdbx_seq_one_letter_code
_entity_poly.pdbx_strand_id
1 'polypeptide(L)' 'LRYALINCCLPLIRFDMTFATYYAKKRAEGKPHRVAITHVAKKLVRVIFALEKQDIDFNPSKVR' A
#
# COMPACT_ATOMS: atom_id res chain seq x y z
N LEU A 1 -9.07 -8.21 -11.25
CA LEU A 1 -8.80 -7.67 -9.89
C LEU A 1 -7.34 -7.27 -9.64
N ARG A 2 -6.34 -8.17 -9.83
CA ARG A 2 -4.92 -7.87 -9.56
C ARG A 2 -4.37 -6.62 -10.27
N TYR A 3 -4.68 -6.47 -11.56
CA TYR A 3 -4.22 -5.32 -12.36
C TYR A 3 -4.76 -3.99 -11.83
N ALA A 4 -6.05 -3.94 -11.46
CA ALA A 4 -6.65 -2.76 -10.86
C ALA A 4 -5.95 -2.35 -9.56
N LEU A 5 -5.71 -3.31 -8.65
CA LEU A 5 -5.00 -3.05 -7.39
C LEU A 5 -3.57 -2.52 -7.62
N ILE A 6 -2.84 -3.10 -8.58
CA ILE A 6 -1.49 -2.65 -8.94
C ILE A 6 -1.52 -1.22 -9.51
N ASN A 7 -2.48 -0.92 -10.39
CA ASN A 7 -2.63 0.42 -10.96
C ASN A 7 -3.00 1.45 -9.90
N CYS A 8 -3.85 1.11 -8.92
CA CYS A 8 -4.17 1.99 -7.79
C CYS A 8 -2.94 2.26 -6.90
N CYS A 9 -1.98 1.34 -6.83
CA CYS A 9 -0.77 1.55 -6.02
C CYS A 9 0.15 2.64 -6.59
N LEU A 10 0.10 2.91 -7.90
CA LEU A 10 0.94 3.94 -8.52
C LEU A 10 0.64 5.36 -8.00
N PRO A 11 -0.62 5.86 -8.04
CA PRO A 11 -0.96 7.13 -7.40
C PRO A 11 -0.85 7.05 -5.88
N LEU A 12 -1.17 5.91 -5.26
CA LEU A 12 -1.05 5.75 -3.79
C LEU A 12 0.38 6.00 -3.29
N ILE A 13 1.39 5.42 -3.95
CA ILE A 13 2.81 5.64 -3.62
C ILE A 13 3.22 7.10 -3.86
N ARG A 14 2.58 7.81 -4.80
CA ARG A 14 2.89 9.21 -5.10
C ARG A 14 2.30 10.18 -4.06
N PHE A 15 1.09 9.92 -3.58
CA PHE A 15 0.34 10.86 -2.73
C PHE A 15 0.33 10.49 -1.24
N ASP A 16 0.55 9.22 -0.89
CA ASP A 16 0.61 8.78 0.50
C ASP A 16 2.04 8.42 0.90
N MET A 17 2.63 9.25 1.76
CA MET A 17 4.01 9.07 2.21
C MET A 17 4.24 7.80 3.04
N THR A 18 3.21 7.26 3.70
CA THR A 18 3.30 6.00 4.45
C THR A 18 3.43 4.81 3.50
N PHE A 19 2.66 4.79 2.42
CA PHE A 19 2.83 3.78 1.38
C PHE A 19 4.10 3.99 0.55
N ALA A 20 4.52 5.24 0.33
CA ALA A 20 5.78 5.57 -0.34
C ALA A 20 7.01 5.06 0.42
N THR A 21 7.07 5.32 1.73
CA THR A 21 8.15 4.83 2.61
C THR A 21 8.16 3.30 2.69
N TYR A 22 6.98 2.67 2.77
CA TYR A 22 6.89 1.21 2.71
C TYR A 22 7.39 0.65 1.36
N TYR A 23 7.01 1.27 0.24
CA TYR A 23 7.50 0.91 -1.09
C TYR A 23 9.02 1.07 -1.19
N ALA A 24 9.58 2.19 -0.73
CA ALA A 24 11.02 2.46 -0.73
C ALA A 24 11.77 1.42 0.11
N LYS A 25 11.25 1.05 1.30
CA LYS A 25 11.79 -0.05 2.11
C LYS A 25 11.82 -1.36 1.32
N LYS A 26 10.74 -1.69 0.59
CA LYS A 26 10.72 -2.91 -0.24
C LYS A 26 11.68 -2.85 -1.42
N ARG A 27 11.95 -1.67 -1.98
CA ARG A 27 13.00 -1.49 -3.01
C ARG A 27 14.41 -1.63 -2.42
N ALA A 28 14.64 -1.10 -1.21
CA ALA A 28 15.91 -1.23 -0.49
C ALA A 28 16.23 -2.68 -0.07
N GLU A 29 15.21 -3.51 0.16
CA GLU A 29 15.34 -4.98 0.33
C GLU A 29 15.81 -5.71 -0.95
N GLY A 30 16.12 -5.00 -2.05
CA GLY A 30 16.56 -5.57 -3.32
C GLY A 30 15.43 -6.09 -4.22
N LYS A 31 14.16 -5.90 -3.84
CA LYS A 31 13.02 -6.44 -4.61
C LYS A 31 12.79 -5.65 -5.89
N PRO A 32 12.55 -6.32 -7.04
CA PRO A 32 12.23 -5.63 -8.29
C PRO A 32 10.90 -4.87 -8.16
N HIS A 33 10.75 -3.84 -9.00
CA HIS A 33 9.62 -2.89 -8.94
C HIS A 33 8.25 -3.58 -8.87
N ARG A 34 8.00 -4.57 -9.75
CA ARG A 34 6.73 -5.32 -9.77
C ARG A 34 6.45 -6.09 -8.48
N VAL A 35 7.49 -6.61 -7.83
CA VAL A 35 7.37 -7.33 -6.55
C VAL A 35 7.11 -6.35 -5.42
N ALA A 36 7.82 -5.22 -5.40
CA ALA A 36 7.59 -4.15 -4.43
C ALA A 36 6.16 -3.61 -4.50
N ILE A 37 5.62 -3.35 -5.70
CA ILE A 37 4.20 -2.94 -5.85
C ILE A 37 3.25 -4.04 -5.37
N THR A 38 3.54 -5.31 -5.64
CA THR A 38 2.70 -6.42 -5.14
C THR A 38 2.66 -6.44 -3.61
N HIS A 39 3.76 -6.09 -2.93
CA HIS A 39 3.77 -5.92 -1.47
C HIS A 39 2.92 -4.74 -1.02
N VAL A 40 2.99 -3.60 -1.71
CA VAL A 40 2.17 -2.41 -1.43
C VAL A 40 0.68 -2.74 -1.59
N ALA A 41 0.30 -3.40 -2.68
CA ALA A 41 -1.08 -3.84 -2.92
C ALA A 41 -1.58 -4.77 -1.81
N LYS A 42 -0.75 -5.72 -1.35
CA LYS A 42 -1.07 -6.58 -0.20
C LYS A 42 -1.26 -5.78 1.09
N LYS A 43 -0.45 -4.74 1.34
CA LYS A 43 -0.61 -3.86 2.50
C LYS A 43 -1.92 -3.05 2.40
N LEU A 44 -2.23 -2.50 1.23
CA LEU A 44 -3.45 -1.74 0.97
C LEU A 44 -4.71 -2.58 1.26
N VAL A 45 -4.79 -3.80 0.73
CA VAL A 45 -5.93 -4.69 0.97
C VAL A 45 -6.12 -5.00 2.45
N ARG A 46 -5.03 -5.18 3.21
CA ARG A 46 -5.10 -5.39 4.66
C ARG A 46 -5.61 -4.16 5.42
N VAL A 47 -5.22 -2.96 4.98
CA VAL A 47 -5.72 -1.71 5.56
C VAL A 47 -7.21 -1.58 5.31
N ILE A 48 -7.67 -1.72 4.05
CA ILE A 48 -9.09 -1.68 3.70
C ILE A 48 -9.89 -2.68 4.54
N PHE A 49 -9.41 -3.93 4.61
CA PHE A 49 -10.07 -4.96 5.42
C PHE A 49 -10.13 -4.61 6.92
N ALA A 50 -9.08 -3.98 7.47
CA ALA A 50 -9.08 -3.57 8.87
C ALA A 50 -10.05 -2.41 9.14
N LEU A 51 -10.17 -1.46 8.21
CA LEU A 51 -11.12 -0.34 8.30
C LEU A 51 -12.56 -0.85 8.28
N GLU A 52 -12.90 -1.66 7.28
CA GLU A 52 -14.21 -2.29 7.13
C GLU A 52 -14.58 -3.14 8.35
N LYS A 53 -13.61 -3.91 8.88
CA LYS A 53 -13.85 -4.76 10.05
C LYS A 53 -14.08 -3.96 11.35
N GLN A 54 -13.46 -2.79 11.47
CA GLN A 54 -13.53 -1.96 12.68
C GLN A 54 -14.55 -0.83 12.56
N ASP A 55 -15.21 -0.68 11.40
CA ASP A 55 -16.13 0.41 11.08
C ASP A 55 -15.50 1.80 11.37
N ILE A 56 -14.25 1.97 10.94
CA ILE A 56 -13.50 3.21 11.14
C ILE A 56 -13.11 3.84 9.80
N ASP A 57 -13.13 5.16 9.77
CA ASP A 57 -12.63 5.93 8.64
C ASP A 57 -11.11 5.83 8.49
N PHE A 58 -10.64 5.90 7.25
CA PHE A 58 -9.22 5.94 6.96
C PHE A 58 -8.59 7.21 7.56
N ASN A 59 -7.68 7.00 8.52
CA ASN A 59 -6.84 8.07 9.06
C ASN A 59 -5.37 7.78 8.73
N PRO A 60 -4.72 8.58 7.85
CA PRO A 60 -3.34 8.33 7.42
C PRO A 60 -2.34 8.31 8.58
N SER A 61 -2.64 8.99 9.69
CA SER A 61 -1.80 9.01 10.90
C SER A 61 -1.72 7.65 11.61
N LYS A 62 -2.71 6.77 11.38
CA LYS A 62 -2.82 5.44 12.02
C LYS A 62 -2.22 4.29 11.18
N VAL A 63 -1.69 4.57 9.98
CA VAL A 63 -1.26 3.55 8.99
C VAL A 63 0.22 3.10 9.14
N ARG A 64 0.88 3.58 10.20
CA ARG A 64 2.32 3.38 10.44
C ARG A 64 2.66 1.94 10.84
#